data_AF-A0A509L940-F1
#
_entry.id   AF-A0A509L940-F1
#
_cell.length_a   1.000
_cell.length_b   1.000
_cell.length_c   1.000
_cell.angle_alpha   90.00
_cell.angle_beta   90.00
_cell.angle_gamma   90.00
#
_symmetry.space_group_name_H-M   'P 1'
#
loop_
_entity.id
_entity.type
_entity.pdbx_description
1 polymer ?
#
loop_
_entity_poly.entity_id
_entity_poly.type
_entity_poly.pdbx_seq_one_letter_code
_entity_poly.pdbx_strand_id
1 'polypeptide(L)'
;MPILSSKALRVFIPFALGYFLSYLFRVVNAVIAPDLVADLHIDPSQLGLLTSTYFIAFASSQLPLGIFLDRFGPRIVESFLLAFAGLGAFIFAKSQTLTGVIIGRAFIGFGVSACLMAAFKSYVIWFPAKVWPRINGFQMAAGGLGALSATTPVEWVLQMTDW
;
A
#
# COMPACT_ATOMS: atom_id res chain seq x y z
N MET A 1 23.69 -20.62 -2.14
CA MET A 1 22.80 -19.51 -1.69
C MET A 1 21.42 -19.71 -2.31
N PRO A 2 20.38 -20.10 -1.56
CA PRO A 2 19.11 -20.54 -2.15
C PRO A 2 18.11 -19.41 -2.49
N ILE A 3 18.42 -18.14 -2.21
CA ILE A 3 17.49 -17.00 -2.40
C ILE A 3 17.39 -16.57 -3.88
N LEU A 4 18.45 -16.78 -4.67
CA LEU A 4 18.50 -16.42 -6.10
C LEU A 4 17.86 -17.48 -7.01
N SER A 5 17.18 -18.49 -6.45
CA SER A 5 16.40 -19.42 -7.28
C SER A 5 15.27 -18.66 -7.97
N SER A 6 15.05 -18.92 -9.26
CA SER A 6 13.96 -18.29 -10.05
C SER A 6 12.60 -18.41 -9.35
N LYS A 7 12.36 -19.49 -8.59
CA LYS A 7 11.13 -19.70 -7.82
C LYS A 7 11.02 -18.78 -6.61
N ALA A 8 12.12 -18.51 -5.91
CA ALA A 8 12.14 -17.61 -4.75
C ALA A 8 11.85 -16.16 -5.15
N LEU A 9 12.44 -15.68 -6.24
CA LEU A 9 12.18 -14.34 -6.77
C LEU A 9 10.72 -14.16 -7.23
N ARG A 10 10.12 -15.20 -7.83
CA ARG A 10 8.69 -15.19 -8.21
C ARG A 10 7.74 -15.03 -7.02
N VAL A 11 8.15 -15.47 -5.84
CA VAL A 11 7.38 -15.24 -4.60
C VAL A 11 7.71 -13.86 -4.06
N PHE A 12 8.99 -13.53 -3.86
CA PHE A 12 9.40 -12.29 -3.21
C PHE A 12 8.96 -11.02 -3.93
N ILE A 13 9.15 -10.93 -5.25
CA ILE A 13 8.97 -9.68 -6.00
C ILE A 13 7.53 -9.12 -5.90
N PRO A 14 6.46 -9.91 -6.14
CA PRO A 14 5.09 -9.40 -6.00
C PRO A 14 4.78 -8.85 -4.60
N PHE A 15 5.15 -9.57 -3.53
CA PHE A 15 4.94 -9.12 -2.15
C PHE A 15 5.78 -7.87 -1.82
N ALA A 16 7.01 -7.78 -2.33
CA ALA A 16 7.86 -6.61 -2.16
C ALA A 16 7.25 -5.38 -2.86
N LEU A 17 6.72 -5.56 -4.09
CA LEU A 17 6.03 -4.50 -4.83
C LEU A 17 4.72 -4.08 -4.17
N GLY A 18 3.94 -5.03 -3.63
CA GLY A 18 2.74 -4.73 -2.87
C GLY A 18 3.03 -3.85 -1.65
N TYR A 19 4.12 -4.13 -0.93
CA TYR A 19 4.52 -3.32 0.22
C TYR A 19 5.18 -1.99 -0.14
N PHE A 20 5.92 -1.95 -1.25
CA PHE A 20 6.35 -0.70 -1.88
C PHE A 20 5.15 0.21 -2.15
N LEU A 21 4.10 -0.30 -2.81
CA LEU A 21 2.87 0.45 -3.08
C LEU A 21 2.16 0.88 -1.80
N SER A 22 2.09 0.01 -0.79
CA SER A 22 1.50 0.34 0.52
C SER A 22 2.16 1.57 1.15
N TYR A 23 3.50 1.64 1.11
CA TYR A 23 4.24 2.78 1.63
C TYR A 23 4.15 4.01 0.73
N LEU A 24 4.15 3.82 -0.59
CA LEU A 24 3.95 4.91 -1.54
C LEU A 24 2.61 5.59 -1.27
N PHE A 25 1.50 4.86 -1.25
CA PHE A 25 0.17 5.42 -0.98
C PHE A 25 0.01 6.03 0.42
N ARG A 26 0.80 5.56 1.39
CA ARG A 26 0.82 6.14 2.73
C ARG A 26 1.49 7.51 2.73
N VAL A 27 2.65 7.64 2.06
CA VAL A 27 3.49 8.84 2.11
C VAL A 27 3.04 9.89 1.09
N VAL A 28 2.59 9.46 -0.10
CA VAL A 28 2.22 10.36 -1.20
C VAL A 28 1.16 11.38 -0.80
N ASN A 29 0.25 11.01 0.10
CA ASN A 29 -0.81 11.87 0.62
C ASN A 29 -0.29 13.17 1.23
N ALA A 30 0.89 13.16 1.85
CA ALA A 30 1.49 14.37 2.43
C ALA A 30 2.03 15.31 1.34
N VAL A 31 2.50 14.75 0.22
CA VAL A 31 3.07 15.51 -0.89
C VAL A 31 1.97 16.18 -1.72
N ILE A 32 0.89 15.47 -2.00
CA ILE A 32 -0.26 16.00 -2.78
C ILE A 32 -1.22 16.86 -1.94
N ALA A 33 -1.01 16.95 -0.62
CA ALA A 33 -1.93 17.67 0.28
C ALA A 33 -2.12 19.15 -0.09
N PRO A 34 -1.07 19.93 -0.44
CA PRO A 34 -1.24 21.33 -0.86
C PRO A 34 -2.11 21.46 -2.11
N ASP A 35 -1.94 20.57 -3.10
CA ASP A 35 -2.71 20.58 -4.35
C ASP A 35 -4.19 20.25 -4.09
N LEU A 36 -4.46 19.25 -3.25
CA LEU A 36 -5.82 18.91 -2.83
C LEU A 36 -6.52 20.07 -2.11
N VAL A 37 -5.79 20.84 -1.30
CA VAL A 37 -6.34 22.03 -0.63
C VAL A 37 -6.67 23.11 -1.65
N ALA A 38 -5.79 23.34 -2.62
CA ALA A 38 -5.99 24.34 -3.66
C ALA A 38 -7.19 24.00 -4.55
N ASP A 39 -7.31 22.74 -4.99
CA ASP A 39 -8.34 22.33 -5.95
C ASP A 39 -9.71 22.13 -5.30
N LEU A 40 -9.74 21.45 -4.15
CA LEU A 40 -10.98 21.03 -3.49
C LEU A 40 -11.40 21.97 -2.35
N HIS A 41 -10.62 23.02 -2.07
CA HIS A 41 -10.86 24.00 -1.01
C HIS A 41 -11.03 23.35 0.37
N ILE A 42 -10.19 22.35 0.64
CA ILE A 42 -10.28 21.49 1.82
C ILE A 42 -9.63 22.18 3.03
N ASP A 43 -10.30 22.15 4.17
CA ASP A 43 -9.76 22.67 5.42
C ASP A 43 -8.82 21.65 6.14
N PRO A 44 -8.00 22.08 7.12
CA PRO A 44 -7.09 21.18 7.82
C PRO A 44 -7.77 20.00 8.54
N SER A 45 -9.01 20.17 9.01
CA SER A 45 -9.77 19.10 9.67
C SER A 45 -10.19 18.01 8.68
N GLN A 46 -10.54 18.41 7.46
CA GLN A 46 -10.91 17.51 6.37
C GLN A 46 -9.68 16.77 5.81
N LEU A 47 -8.50 17.39 5.73
CA LEU A 47 -7.25 16.68 5.44
C LEU A 47 -6.90 15.65 6.53
N GLY A 48 -7.15 16.01 7.79
CA GLY A 48 -7.06 15.09 8.92
C GLY A 48 -7.97 13.88 8.71
N LEU A 49 -9.23 14.11 8.37
CA LEU A 49 -10.20 13.06 8.07
C LEU A 49 -9.76 12.17 6.89
N LEU A 50 -9.25 12.76 5.81
CA LEU A 50 -8.74 12.04 4.63
C LEU A 50 -7.59 11.09 5.01
N THR A 51 -6.69 11.57 5.87
CA THR A 51 -5.55 10.79 6.37
C THR A 51 -6.01 9.70 7.34
N SER A 52 -6.87 10.04 8.29
CA SER A 52 -7.41 9.10 9.27
C SER A 52 -8.23 8.00 8.63
N THR A 53 -9.02 8.31 7.60
CA THR A 53 -9.88 7.32 6.90
C THR A 53 -9.04 6.18 6.32
N TYR A 54 -7.90 6.49 5.72
CA TYR A 54 -6.96 5.46 5.25
C TYR A 54 -6.50 4.54 6.38
N PHE A 55 -6.09 5.11 7.52
CA PHE A 55 -5.61 4.32 8.66
C PHE A 55 -6.72 3.54 9.35
N ILE A 56 -7.93 4.09 9.43
CA ILE A 56 -9.10 3.41 9.99
C ILE A 56 -9.47 2.20 9.13
N ALA A 57 -9.55 2.36 7.80
CA ALA A 57 -9.85 1.26 6.89
C ALA A 57 -8.74 0.19 6.89
N PHE A 58 -7.48 0.61 6.97
CA PHE A 58 -6.34 -0.27 7.13
C PHE A 58 -6.41 -1.06 8.45
N ALA A 59 -6.76 -0.40 9.56
CA ALA A 59 -6.80 -1.02 10.89
C ALA A 59 -8.02 -1.94 11.06
N SER A 60 -9.20 -1.53 10.59
CA SER A 60 -10.45 -2.29 10.72
C SER A 60 -10.38 -3.63 9.98
N SER A 61 -9.56 -3.71 8.94
CA SER A 61 -9.35 -4.94 8.17
C SER A 61 -8.33 -5.90 8.79
N GLN A 62 -7.55 -5.50 9.80
CA GLN A 62 -6.48 -6.36 10.35
C GLN A 62 -6.99 -7.64 11.03
N LEU A 63 -8.07 -7.54 11.82
CA LEU A 63 -8.66 -8.69 12.51
C LEU A 63 -9.18 -9.76 11.54
N PRO A 64 -10.05 -9.44 10.55
CA PRO A 64 -10.52 -10.45 9.59
C PRO A 64 -9.41 -10.90 8.63
N LEU A 65 -8.42 -10.04 8.34
CA LEU A 65 -7.32 -10.34 7.43
C LEU A 65 -6.52 -11.57 7.88
N GLY A 66 -6.20 -11.69 9.17
CA GLY A 66 -5.45 -12.85 9.67
C GLY A 66 -6.15 -14.18 9.36
N ILE A 67 -7.47 -14.23 9.62
CA ILE A 67 -8.31 -15.40 9.34
C ILE A 67 -8.32 -15.72 7.85
N PHE A 68 -8.45 -14.70 6.98
CA PHE A 68 -8.44 -14.90 5.54
C PHE A 68 -7.08 -15.36 5.01
N LEU A 69 -5.97 -14.82 5.52
CA LEU A 69 -4.63 -15.24 5.15
C LEU A 69 -4.37 -16.70 5.50
N ASP A 70 -4.88 -17.15 6.65
CA ASP A 70 -4.75 -18.55 7.07
C ASP A 70 -5.67 -19.49 6.28
N ARG A 71 -6.88 -19.04 5.94
CA ARG A 71 -7.88 -19.87 5.24
C ARG A 71 -7.67 -19.96 3.73
N PHE A 72 -7.40 -18.83 3.07
CA PHE A 72 -7.32 -18.73 1.61
C PHE A 72 -5.89 -18.57 1.09
N GLY A 73 -4.93 -18.34 1.99
CA GLY A 73 -3.53 -18.16 1.67
C GLY A 73 -3.17 -16.74 1.21
N PRO A 74 -1.89 -16.36 1.31
CA PRO A 74 -1.44 -14.99 1.11
C PRO A 74 -1.61 -14.50 -0.34
N ARG A 75 -1.42 -15.37 -1.32
CA ARG A 75 -1.49 -15.00 -2.75
C ARG A 75 -2.87 -14.48 -3.14
N ILE A 76 -3.92 -15.21 -2.78
CA ILE A 76 -5.30 -14.89 -3.18
C ILE A 76 -5.77 -13.62 -2.46
N VAL A 77 -5.54 -13.57 -1.15
CA VAL A 77 -5.97 -12.47 -0.29
C VAL A 77 -5.30 -11.16 -0.67
N GLU A 78 -3.97 -11.16 -0.85
CA GLU A 78 -3.26 -9.93 -1.24
C GLU A 78 -3.65 -9.48 -2.64
N SER A 79 -3.75 -10.39 -3.62
CA SER A 79 -4.14 -10.01 -4.98
C SER A 79 -5.54 -9.38 -5.03
N PHE A 80 -6.49 -9.95 -4.27
CA PHE A 80 -7.83 -9.40 -4.15
C PHE A 80 -7.82 -8.00 -3.53
N LEU A 81 -7.11 -7.81 -2.42
CA LEU A 81 -7.05 -6.52 -1.74
C LEU A 81 -6.30 -5.47 -2.57
N LEU A 82 -5.23 -5.83 -3.29
CA LEU A 82 -4.55 -4.92 -4.22
C LEU A 82 -5.48 -4.46 -5.36
N ALA A 83 -6.46 -5.26 -5.76
CA ALA A 83 -7.49 -4.81 -6.71
C ALA A 83 -8.36 -3.69 -6.11
N PHE A 84 -8.70 -3.78 -4.82
CA PHE A 84 -9.38 -2.68 -4.10
C PHE A 84 -8.48 -1.44 -3.99
N ALA A 85 -7.18 -1.62 -3.76
CA ALA A 85 -6.25 -0.50 -3.74
C ALA A 85 -6.18 0.21 -5.09
N GLY A 86 -6.11 -0.55 -6.19
CA GLY A 86 -6.15 -0.01 -7.54
C GLY A 86 -7.46 0.71 -7.85
N LEU A 87 -8.60 0.13 -7.46
CA LEU A 87 -9.90 0.78 -7.61
C LEU A 87 -9.99 2.08 -6.79
N GLY A 88 -9.51 2.05 -5.54
CA GLY A 88 -9.46 3.23 -4.69
C GLY A 88 -8.58 4.35 -5.25
N ALA A 89 -7.42 4.00 -5.81
CA ALA A 89 -6.54 4.94 -6.49
C ALA A 89 -7.21 5.56 -7.73
N PHE A 90 -7.93 4.76 -8.52
CA PHE A 90 -8.68 5.25 -9.66
C PHE A 90 -9.82 6.19 -9.24
N ILE A 91 -10.59 5.85 -8.20
CA ILE A 91 -11.64 6.70 -7.65
C ILE A 91 -11.05 8.01 -7.13
N PHE A 92 -9.93 7.94 -6.41
CA PHE A 92 -9.23 9.09 -5.88
C PHE A 92 -8.83 10.06 -7.01
N ALA A 93 -8.06 9.59 -7.99
CA ALA A 93 -7.55 10.39 -9.10
C ALA A 93 -8.63 10.96 -10.05
N LYS A 94 -9.87 10.44 -10.01
CA LYS A 94 -11.00 10.97 -10.79
C LYS A 94 -11.96 11.83 -9.98
N SER A 95 -11.79 11.90 -8.67
CA SER A 95 -12.72 12.63 -7.82
C SER A 95 -12.47 14.13 -7.88
N GLN A 96 -13.53 14.92 -8.01
CA GLN A 96 -13.50 16.38 -7.85
C GLN A 96 -14.23 16.82 -6.57
N THR A 97 -14.42 15.90 -5.63
CA THR A 97 -15.14 16.16 -4.38
C THR A 97 -14.41 15.54 -3.19
N LEU A 98 -14.58 16.16 -2.01
CA LEU A 98 -14.04 15.65 -0.75
C LEU A 98 -14.52 14.21 -0.47
N THR A 99 -15.81 13.94 -0.67
CA THR A 99 -16.38 12.60 -0.42
C THR A 99 -15.75 11.54 -1.31
N GLY A 100 -15.54 11.83 -2.59
CA GLY A 100 -14.91 10.86 -3.51
C GLY A 100 -13.45 10.59 -3.16
N VAL A 101 -12.66 11.59 -2.76
CA VAL A 101 -11.27 11.36 -2.31
C VAL A 101 -11.21 10.59 -0.99
N ILE A 102 -12.16 10.82 -0.06
CA ILE A 102 -12.30 10.04 1.17
C ILE A 102 -12.62 8.58 0.88
N ILE A 103 -13.56 8.30 -0.02
CA ILE A 103 -13.90 6.94 -0.45
C ILE A 103 -12.68 6.27 -1.10
N GLY A 104 -11.98 6.99 -2.00
CA GLY A 104 -10.74 6.52 -2.59
C GLY A 104 -9.72 6.11 -1.53
N ARG A 105 -9.47 6.97 -0.53
CA ARG A 105 -8.55 6.68 0.58
C ARG A 105 -8.97 5.48 1.43
N ALA A 106 -10.26 5.32 1.69
CA ALA A 106 -10.77 4.14 2.40
C ALA A 106 -10.46 2.85 1.63
N PHE A 107 -10.72 2.83 0.31
CA PHE A 107 -10.44 1.69 -0.55
C PHE A 107 -8.94 1.40 -0.66
N ILE A 108 -8.10 2.44 -0.78
CA ILE A 108 -6.65 2.27 -0.80
C ILE A 108 -6.17 1.67 0.53
N GLY A 109 -6.58 2.25 1.68
CA GLY A 109 -6.19 1.77 3.00
C GLY A 109 -6.62 0.33 3.28
N PHE A 110 -7.85 -0.02 2.90
CA PHE A 110 -8.35 -1.38 2.94
C PHE A 110 -7.54 -2.31 2.03
N GLY A 111 -7.27 -1.89 0.80
CA GLY A 111 -6.62 -2.71 -0.21
C GLY A 111 -5.14 -2.98 0.05
N VAL A 112 -4.43 -2.06 0.70
CA VAL A 112 -3.00 -2.27 1.05
C VAL A 112 -2.78 -2.83 2.45
N SER A 113 -3.86 -3.18 3.16
CA SER A 113 -3.83 -3.69 4.53
C SER A 113 -3.03 -4.97 4.72
N ALA A 114 -2.98 -5.81 3.68
CA ALA A 114 -2.36 -7.12 3.71
C ALA A 114 -0.89 -7.16 3.29
N CYS A 115 -0.36 -6.11 2.65
CA CYS A 115 0.92 -6.18 1.94
C CYS A 115 2.09 -6.64 2.81
N LEU A 116 2.07 -6.34 4.12
CA LEU A 116 3.10 -6.82 5.04
C LEU A 116 2.83 -8.24 5.54
N MET A 117 1.64 -8.49 6.07
CA MET A 117 1.32 -9.76 6.72
C MET A 117 1.22 -10.91 5.72
N ALA A 118 0.73 -10.64 4.51
CA ALA A 118 0.69 -11.61 3.43
C ALA A 118 2.12 -12.00 2.98
N ALA A 119 3.03 -11.03 2.89
CA ALA A 119 4.43 -11.27 2.60
C ALA A 119 5.07 -12.19 3.64
N PHE A 120 4.92 -11.85 4.93
CA PHE A 120 5.47 -12.66 6.02
C PHE A 120 4.89 -14.07 6.05
N LYS A 121 3.58 -14.23 5.87
CA LYS A 121 2.94 -15.54 5.78
C LYS A 121 3.50 -16.34 4.60
N SER A 122 3.66 -15.71 3.44
CA SER A 122 4.24 -16.33 2.25
C SER A 122 5.69 -16.78 2.48
N TYR A 123 6.48 -15.99 3.20
CA TYR A 123 7.87 -16.32 3.50
C TYR A 123 8.01 -17.53 4.41
N VAL A 124 7.11 -17.68 5.39
CA VAL A 124 7.05 -18.87 6.24
C VAL A 124 6.71 -20.13 5.43
N ILE A 125 5.85 -20.02 4.41
CA ILE A 125 5.43 -21.16 3.57
C ILE A 125 6.52 -21.59 2.58
N TRP A 126 7.19 -20.63 1.93
CA TRP A 126 8.04 -20.90 0.77
C TRP A 126 9.55 -20.87 1.06
N PHE A 127 9.98 -20.30 2.19
CA PHE A 127 11.40 -20.13 2.50
C PHE A 127 11.80 -20.83 3.81
N PRO A 128 13.04 -21.36 3.89
CA PRO A 128 13.52 -21.98 5.11
C PRO A 128 13.74 -20.94 6.22
N ALA A 129 13.45 -21.30 7.47
CA ALA A 129 13.54 -20.40 8.62
C ALA A 129 14.88 -19.66 8.77
N LYS A 130 15.99 -20.27 8.35
CA LYS A 130 17.34 -19.69 8.37
C LYS A 130 17.47 -18.39 7.57
N VAL A 131 16.60 -18.12 6.59
CA VAL A 131 16.66 -16.93 5.74
C VAL A 131 15.57 -15.90 6.02
N TRP A 132 14.63 -16.16 6.92
CA TRP A 132 13.51 -15.24 7.20
C TRP A 132 13.96 -13.84 7.60
N PRO A 133 14.93 -13.64 8.53
CA PRO A 133 15.36 -12.30 8.91
C PRO A 133 15.87 -11.49 7.72
N ARG A 134 16.60 -12.14 6.81
CA ARG A 134 17.15 -11.50 5.62
C ARG A 134 16.06 -11.09 4.63
N ILE A 135 15.11 -11.98 4.36
CA ILE A 135 14.02 -11.71 3.41
C ILE A 135 13.09 -10.64 3.97
N ASN A 136 12.79 -10.68 5.26
CA ASN A 136 12.03 -9.63 5.94
C ASN A 136 12.77 -8.29 5.88
N GLY A 137 14.11 -8.29 6.01
CA GLY A 137 14.92 -7.09 5.81
C GLY A 137 14.77 -6.50 4.41
N PHE A 138 14.85 -7.33 3.35
CA PHE A 138 14.61 -6.87 1.98
C PHE A 138 13.16 -6.39 1.76
N GLN A 139 12.19 -7.04 2.40
CA GLN A 139 10.80 -6.59 2.39
C GLN A 139 10.67 -5.19 2.99
N MET A 140 11.29 -4.95 4.15
CA MET A 140 11.32 -3.62 4.78
C MET A 140 12.01 -2.59 3.89
N ALA A 141 13.10 -2.96 3.23
CA ALA A 141 13.78 -2.09 2.28
C ALA A 141 12.87 -1.71 1.11
N ALA A 142 12.06 -2.64 0.58
CA ALA A 142 11.07 -2.33 -0.46
C ALA A 142 10.04 -1.29 0.00
N GLY A 143 9.57 -1.37 1.25
CA GLY A 143 8.69 -0.35 1.83
C GLY A 143 9.39 1.01 1.98
N GLY A 144 10.65 1.01 2.42
CA GLY A 144 11.48 2.21 2.47
C GLY A 144 11.67 2.88 1.11
N LEU A 145 11.92 2.07 0.06
CA LEU A 145 11.98 2.56 -1.32
C LEU A 145 10.64 3.15 -1.78
N GLY A 146 9.51 2.54 -1.37
CA GLY A 146 8.18 3.09 -1.61
C GLY A 146 7.99 4.47 -1.01
N ALA A 147 8.40 4.64 0.25
CA ALA A 147 8.36 5.93 0.94
C ALA A 147 9.24 6.98 0.26
N LEU A 148 10.47 6.62 -0.12
CA LEU A 148 11.40 7.51 -0.83
C LEU A 148 10.87 7.88 -2.22
N SER A 149 10.22 6.95 -2.92
CA SER A 149 9.64 7.23 -4.23
C SER A 149 8.46 8.20 -4.17
N ALA A 150 7.78 8.27 -3.02
CA ALA A 150 6.61 9.11 -2.82
C ALA A 150 6.94 10.58 -2.53
N THR A 151 8.22 10.95 -2.41
CA THR A 151 8.66 12.33 -2.17
C THR A 151 9.08 13.01 -3.48
N THR A 152 10.37 13.28 -3.67
CA THR A 152 10.91 14.01 -4.83
C THR A 152 10.48 13.45 -6.19
N PRO A 153 10.39 12.11 -6.40
CA PRO A 153 9.91 11.61 -7.68
C PRO A 153 8.44 11.93 -7.95
N VAL A 154 7.57 11.89 -6.94
CA VAL A 154 6.17 12.31 -7.11
C VAL A 154 6.08 13.81 -7.33
N GLU A 155 6.82 14.63 -6.57
CA GLU A 155 6.87 16.08 -6.78
C GLU A 155 7.25 16.45 -8.22
N TRP A 156 8.20 15.71 -8.81
CA TRP A 156 8.57 15.91 -10.20
C TRP A 156 7.44 15.52 -11.17
N VAL A 157 6.73 14.42 -10.90
CA VAL A 157 5.57 14.01 -11.71
C VAL A 157 4.43 15.04 -11.62
N LEU A 158 4.21 15.64 -10.44
CA LEU A 158 3.20 16.70 -10.25
C LEU A 158 3.49 17.98 -11.04
N GLN A 159 4.72 18.17 -11.54
CA GLN A 159 5.02 19.26 -12.49
C GLN A 159 4.56 18.95 -13.91
N MET A 160 4.25 17.69 -14.20
CA MET A 160 3.86 17.18 -15.51
C MET A 160 2.38 16.79 -15.56
N THR A 161 1.79 16.42 -14.42
CA THR A 161 0.40 15.96 -14.27
C THR A 161 -0.20 16.48 -12.96
N ASP A 162 -1.51 16.34 -12.79
CA ASP A 162 -2.18 16.57 -11.52
C ASP A 162 -2.00 15.38 -10.55
N TRP A 163 -2.58 15.48 -9.35
CA TRP A 163 -2.51 14.51 -8.25
C TRP A 163 -3.31 13.21 -8.46
#